data_AF-A0A174T2N9-F1
#
_entry.id   AF-A0A174T2N9-F1
#
_cell.length_a   1.000
_cell.length_b   1.000
_cell.length_c   1.000
_cell.angle_alpha   90.00
_cell.angle_beta   90.00
_cell.angle_gamma   90.00
#
_symmetry.space_group_name_H-M   'P 1'
#
loop_
_entity.id
_entity.type
_entity.pdbx_description
1 polymer ?
#
loop_
_entity_poly.entity_id
_entity_poly.type
_entity_poly.pdbx_seq_one_letter_code
_entity_poly.pdbx_strand_id
1 'polypeptide(L)'
;MKEILVDIETYSEVDIRKCGLYRYAMDPSFEILLIAWSTDTGAGFGEAQCADLASGDPFPEELLEAFQSGRVRLIAHNASFERVCFSIHLQKNWLGQYLAPGEFLSPDSWICMMVMAGSLALPLALEDVGVVLKTAQRKDKEGERLIKLFSMPCKPTKSNGMRTRNLPEHYPEEWAKF
;
A
#
# COMPACT_ATOMS: atom_id res chain seq x y z
N MET A 1 4.22 -3.68 23.07
CA MET A 1 4.63 -4.09 21.71
C MET A 1 4.33 -2.91 20.82
N LYS A 2 5.29 -2.44 20.02
CA LYS A 2 5.11 -1.27 19.16
C LYS A 2 4.15 -1.62 18.02
N GLU A 3 3.27 -0.70 17.65
CA GLU A 3 2.30 -0.90 16.56
C GLU A 3 2.52 0.13 15.47
N ILE A 4 2.42 -0.29 14.21
CA ILE A 4 2.52 0.57 13.05
C ILE A 4 1.31 0.31 12.16
N LEU A 5 0.51 1.35 11.91
CA LEU A 5 -0.47 1.36 10.83
C LEU A 5 0.27 1.60 9.53
N VAL A 6 -0.02 0.82 8.50
CA VAL A 6 0.60 0.95 7.18
C VAL A 6 -0.44 0.83 6.08
N ASP A 7 -0.27 1.64 5.04
CA ASP A 7 -1.04 1.62 3.81
C ASP A 7 -0.12 1.91 2.63
N ILE A 8 -0.44 1.37 1.45
CA ILE A 8 0.40 1.55 0.25
C ILE A 8 -0.43 1.82 -0.99
N GLU A 9 0.08 2.70 -1.84
CA GLU A 9 -0.39 2.83 -3.22
C GLU A 9 0.58 2.08 -4.14
N THR A 10 0.05 1.34 -5.11
CA THR A 10 0.85 0.48 -5.98
C THR A 10 0.42 0.56 -7.43
N TYR A 11 1.32 0.26 -8.35
CA TYR A 11 1.05 0.13 -9.76
C TYR A 11 1.38 -1.28 -10.26
N SER A 12 0.60 -1.78 -11.21
CA SER A 12 0.97 -2.89 -12.09
C SER A 12 0.19 -2.80 -13.39
N GLU A 13 0.77 -3.28 -14.50
CA GLU A 13 0.09 -3.38 -15.79
C GLU A 13 -1.09 -4.35 -15.77
N VAL A 14 -1.05 -5.37 -14.91
CA VAL A 14 -2.10 -6.39 -14.82
C VAL A 14 -3.19 -5.98 -13.83
N ASP A 15 -4.44 -6.31 -14.16
CA ASP A 15 -5.59 -6.04 -13.28
C ASP A 15 -5.65 -7.10 -12.17
N ILE A 16 -5.47 -6.67 -10.91
CA ILE A 16 -5.53 -7.55 -9.73
C ILE A 16 -6.86 -8.31 -9.64
N ARG A 17 -7.97 -7.74 -10.12
CA ARG A 17 -9.28 -8.40 -10.10
C ARG A 17 -9.37 -9.58 -11.06
N LYS A 18 -8.47 -9.65 -12.05
CA LYS A 18 -8.42 -10.73 -13.05
C LYS A 18 -7.38 -11.78 -12.74
N CYS A 19 -6.25 -11.38 -12.13
CA CYS A 19 -5.10 -12.26 -11.94
C CYS A 19 -4.81 -12.62 -10.48
N GLY A 20 -5.43 -11.93 -9.53
CA GLY A 20 -5.16 -12.10 -8.10
C GLY A 20 -3.86 -11.44 -7.66
N LEU A 21 -3.72 -11.31 -6.33
CA LEU A 21 -2.65 -10.57 -5.67
C LEU A 21 -1.23 -11.04 -6.05
N TYR A 22 -0.98 -12.34 -6.05
CA TYR A 22 0.38 -12.84 -6.30
C TYR A 22 0.85 -12.54 -7.72
N ARG A 23 0.01 -12.80 -8.73
CA ARG A 23 0.35 -12.49 -10.13
C ARG A 23 0.46 -10.98 -10.36
N TYR A 24 -0.34 -10.18 -9.67
CA TYR A 24 -0.25 -8.72 -9.67
C TYR A 24 1.10 -8.23 -9.13
N ALA A 25 1.45 -8.60 -7.90
CA ALA A 25 2.68 -8.15 -7.25
C ALA A 25 3.95 -8.68 -7.93
N MET A 26 3.91 -9.91 -8.46
CA MET A 26 5.05 -10.52 -9.17
C MET A 26 5.23 -10.01 -10.61
N ASP A 27 4.32 -9.19 -11.14
CA ASP A 27 4.47 -8.68 -12.50
C ASP A 27 5.77 -7.84 -12.60
N PRO A 28 6.51 -7.91 -13.73
CA PRO A 28 7.70 -7.09 -13.92
C PRO A 28 7.44 -5.59 -13.77
N SER A 29 6.24 -5.13 -14.13
CA SER A 29 5.82 -3.72 -14.01
C SER A 29 5.37 -3.30 -12.59
N PHE A 30 5.30 -4.24 -11.64
CA PHE A 30 4.81 -3.93 -10.30
C PHE A 30 5.75 -3.00 -9.54
N GLU A 31 5.19 -1.92 -8.99
CA GLU A 31 5.87 -0.90 -8.19
C GLU A 31 5.03 -0.51 -6.97
N ILE A 32 5.69 -0.24 -5.84
CA ILE A 32 5.09 0.50 -4.73
C ILE A 32 5.34 1.98 -5.02
N LEU A 33 4.28 2.76 -5.07
CA LEU A 33 4.29 4.18 -5.42
C LEU A 33 4.48 5.05 -4.19
N LEU A 34 3.61 4.87 -3.20
CA LEU A 34 3.59 5.62 -1.95
C LEU A 34 3.52 4.62 -0.78
N ILE A 35 4.17 4.98 0.32
CA ILE A 35 4.02 4.26 1.60
C ILE A 35 3.58 5.28 2.63
N ALA A 36 2.39 5.07 3.19
CA ALA A 36 1.91 5.83 4.33
C ALA A 36 2.01 4.97 5.59
N TRP A 37 2.48 5.53 6.70
CA TRP A 37 2.51 4.82 7.97
C TRP A 37 2.34 5.75 9.17
N SER A 38 1.87 5.21 10.28
CA SER A 38 1.83 5.91 11.57
C SER A 38 2.19 4.94 12.68
N THR A 39 3.01 5.43 13.61
CA THR A 39 3.55 4.64 14.72
C THR A 39 2.84 4.99 16.03
N ASP A 40 2.42 3.98 16.78
CA ASP A 40 1.96 4.16 18.15
C ASP A 40 3.15 4.35 19.09
N THR A 41 3.15 5.49 19.78
CA THR A 41 4.20 5.87 20.76
C THR A 41 3.84 5.52 22.20
N GLY A 42 2.69 4.88 22.43
CA GLY A 42 2.10 4.62 23.74
C GLY A 42 1.13 5.70 24.21
N ALA A 43 1.06 6.83 23.52
CA ALA A 43 0.02 7.85 23.66
C ALA A 43 -1.05 7.77 22.55
N GLY A 44 -0.98 6.73 21.69
CA GLY A 44 -1.75 6.60 20.47
C GLY A 44 -0.89 6.80 19.22
N PHE A 45 -1.52 6.57 18.07
CA PHE A 45 -0.91 6.78 16.75
C PHE A 45 -0.61 8.27 16.53
N GLY A 46 0.62 8.56 16.12
CA GLY A 46 1.05 9.90 15.75
C GLY A 46 0.53 10.34 14.38
N GLU A 47 1.04 11.48 13.92
CA GLU A 47 0.80 11.96 12.55
C GLU A 47 1.27 10.93 11.52
N ALA A 48 0.50 10.78 10.44
CA ALA A 48 0.88 9.89 9.36
C ALA A 48 2.08 10.45 8.59
N GLN A 49 3.07 9.60 8.39
CA GLN A 49 4.23 9.84 7.53
C GLN A 49 3.93 9.26 6.16
N CYS A 50 4.49 9.86 5.11
CA CYS A 50 4.38 9.37 3.74
C CYS A 50 5.75 9.42 3.06
N ALA A 51 6.11 8.37 2.34
CA ALA A 51 7.30 8.29 1.51
C ALA A 51 6.89 8.14 0.04
N ASP A 52 7.40 9.03 -0.82
CA ASP A 52 7.14 9.05 -2.24
C ASP A 52 8.22 8.28 -3.01
N LEU A 53 8.05 6.96 -3.05
CA LEU A 53 8.99 6.05 -3.71
C LEU A 53 9.04 6.27 -5.22
N ALA A 54 7.92 6.65 -5.83
CA ALA A 54 7.84 6.89 -7.28
C ALA A 54 8.65 8.13 -7.70
N SER A 55 8.79 9.13 -6.82
CA SER A 55 9.65 10.31 -7.03
C SER A 55 11.08 10.14 -6.49
N GLY A 56 11.39 9.00 -5.88
CA GLY A 56 12.74 8.63 -5.46
C GLY A 56 13.05 8.81 -3.97
N ASP A 57 12.05 8.99 -3.11
CA ASP A 57 12.26 8.90 -1.67
C ASP A 57 12.77 7.50 -1.29
N PRO A 58 13.64 7.40 -0.27
CA PRO A 58 14.09 6.12 0.22
C PRO A 58 12.95 5.35 0.89
N PHE A 59 13.04 4.02 0.85
CA PHE A 59 12.14 3.17 1.62
C PHE A 59 12.29 3.46 3.12
N PRO A 60 11.18 3.57 3.89
CA PRO A 60 11.25 3.90 5.32
C PRO A 60 12.06 2.88 6.14
N GLU A 61 13.15 3.31 6.75
CA GLU A 61 14.02 2.45 7.56
C GLU A 61 13.27 1.81 8.74
N GLU A 62 12.34 2.56 9.36
CA GLU A 62 11.49 2.08 10.45
C GLU A 62 10.66 0.84 10.06
N LEU A 63 10.20 0.77 8.80
CA LEU A 63 9.45 -0.39 8.31
C LEU A 63 10.37 -1.58 8.04
N LEU A 64 11.57 -1.34 7.50
CA LEU A 64 12.58 -2.39 7.30
C LEU A 64 12.97 -3.04 8.63
N GLU A 65 13.19 -2.24 9.67
CA GLU A 65 13.42 -2.72 11.03
C GLU A 65 12.21 -3.50 11.57
N ALA A 66 11.00 -2.98 11.36
CA ALA A 66 9.77 -3.61 11.82
C ALA A 66 9.61 -5.03 11.23
N PHE A 67 9.88 -5.19 9.93
CA PHE A 67 9.81 -6.47 9.22
C PHE A 67 10.74 -7.56 9.78
N GLN A 68 11.88 -7.18 10.36
CA GLN A 68 12.88 -8.12 10.87
C GLN A 68 12.78 -8.34 12.39
N SER A 69 12.25 -7.37 13.13
CA SER A 69 12.36 -7.34 14.59
C SER A 69 11.59 -8.43 15.33
N GLY A 70 10.49 -8.93 14.74
CA GLY A 70 9.49 -9.77 15.40
C GLY A 70 8.80 -9.13 16.61
N ARG A 71 9.05 -7.83 16.85
CA ARG A 71 8.64 -7.07 18.05
C ARG A 71 7.68 -5.92 17.73
N VAL A 72 7.40 -5.71 16.45
CA VAL A 72 6.46 -4.72 15.94
C VAL A 72 5.24 -5.45 15.38
N ARG A 73 4.04 -4.93 15.69
CA ARG A 73 2.81 -5.33 15.01
C ARG A 73 2.53 -4.35 13.88
N LEU A 74 2.35 -4.88 12.69
CA LEU A 74 1.98 -4.16 11.48
C LEU A 74 0.47 -4.30 11.30
N ILE A 75 -0.22 -3.19 11.12
CA ILE A 75 -1.68 -3.15 11.04
C ILE A 75 -2.06 -2.53 9.70
N ALA A 76 -2.88 -3.24 8.94
CA ALA A 76 -3.37 -2.76 7.65
C ALA A 76 -4.81 -3.24 7.39
N HIS A 77 -5.54 -2.52 6.55
CA HIS A 77 -6.84 -2.97 6.08
C HIS A 77 -6.66 -3.82 4.82
N ASN A 78 -6.88 -5.12 4.91
CA ASN A 78 -6.47 -6.12 3.91
C ASN A 78 -4.97 -6.47 3.94
N ALA A 79 -4.37 -6.58 5.13
CA ALA A 79 -2.95 -6.87 5.41
C ALA A 79 -2.24 -7.92 4.53
N SER A 80 -2.98 -8.87 3.93
CA SER A 80 -2.37 -9.80 2.96
C SER A 80 -1.82 -9.08 1.75
N PHE A 81 -2.48 -8.01 1.29
CA PHE A 81 -2.06 -7.20 0.16
C PHE A 81 -0.72 -6.52 0.44
N GLU A 82 -0.64 -5.74 1.52
CA GLU A 82 0.55 -4.99 1.94
C GLU A 82 1.71 -5.97 2.16
N ARG A 83 1.48 -7.05 2.90
CA ARG A 83 2.50 -8.07 3.20
C ARG A 83 3.10 -8.68 1.94
N VAL A 84 2.28 -9.05 0.95
CA VAL A 84 2.75 -9.62 -0.32
C VAL A 84 3.48 -8.57 -1.15
N CYS A 85 2.92 -7.37 -1.29
CA CYS A 85 3.53 -6.26 -2.02
C CYS A 85 4.92 -5.90 -1.46
N PHE A 86 5.05 -5.74 -0.15
CA PHE A 86 6.35 -5.51 0.50
C PHE A 86 7.31 -6.67 0.28
N SER A 87 6.86 -7.92 0.43
CA SER A 87 7.73 -9.09 0.20
C SER A 87 8.33 -9.08 -1.20
N ILE A 88 7.50 -8.82 -2.23
CA ILE A 88 7.98 -8.75 -3.61
C ILE A 88 8.89 -7.55 -3.83
N HIS A 89 8.56 -6.39 -3.27
CA HIS A 89 9.42 -5.20 -3.35
C HIS A 89 10.80 -5.45 -2.74
N LEU A 90 10.86 -6.08 -1.56
CA LEU A 90 12.12 -6.44 -0.89
C LEU A 90 12.93 -7.44 -1.72
N GLN A 91 12.30 -8.46 -2.30
CA GLN A 91 12.98 -9.42 -3.17
C GLN A 91 13.54 -8.76 -4.45
N LYS A 92 12.81 -7.81 -5.04
CA LYS A 92 13.25 -7.08 -6.24
C LYS A 92 14.44 -6.16 -5.97
N ASN A 93 14.43 -5.44 -4.85
CA ASN A 93 15.41 -4.38 -4.57
C ASN A 93 16.59 -4.85 -3.71
N TRP A 94 16.39 -5.85 -2.84
CA TRP A 94 17.38 -6.31 -1.86
C TRP A 94 17.35 -7.83 -1.68
N LEU A 95 17.54 -8.56 -2.77
CA LEU A 95 17.49 -10.02 -2.80
C LEU A 95 18.43 -10.66 -1.75
N GLY A 96 17.86 -11.44 -0.82
CA GLY A 96 18.61 -12.14 0.21
C GLY A 96 19.02 -11.28 1.42
N GLN A 97 18.78 -9.97 1.40
CA GLN A 97 19.16 -9.08 2.50
C GLN A 97 18.11 -9.05 3.62
N TYR A 98 16.83 -8.95 3.26
CA TYR A 98 15.72 -8.88 4.23
C TYR A 98 14.89 -10.16 4.29
N LEU A 99 14.85 -10.91 3.19
CA LEU A 99 14.10 -12.16 3.03
C LEU A 99 14.95 -13.14 2.24
N ALA A 100 14.85 -14.44 2.56
CA ALA A 100 15.43 -15.45 1.70
C ALA A 100 14.72 -15.45 0.33
N PRO A 101 15.40 -15.84 -0.77
CA PRO A 101 14.79 -15.86 -2.09
C PRO A 101 13.48 -16.67 -2.11
N GLY A 102 12.40 -16.05 -2.58
CA GLY A 102 11.08 -16.67 -2.66
C GLY A 102 10.26 -16.65 -1.36
N GLU A 103 10.81 -16.15 -0.25
CA GLU A 103 10.06 -16.03 1.01
C GLU A 103 9.21 -14.76 1.09
N PHE A 104 8.18 -14.82 1.91
CA PHE A 104 7.31 -13.70 2.23
C PHE A 104 7.49 -13.29 3.68
N LEU A 105 7.27 -12.01 3.98
CA LEU A 105 7.14 -11.50 5.34
C LEU A 105 6.20 -12.40 6.15
N SER A 106 6.60 -12.79 7.36
CA SER A 106 5.78 -13.65 8.22
C SER A 106 4.41 -12.99 8.50
N PRO A 107 3.30 -13.74 8.48
CA PRO A 107 2.00 -13.21 8.89
C PRO A 107 1.89 -12.97 10.41
N ASP A 108 2.79 -13.52 11.23
CA ASP A 108 2.66 -13.50 12.69
C ASP A 108 2.72 -12.08 13.29
N SER A 109 3.39 -11.16 12.60
CA SER A 109 3.50 -9.75 13.00
C SER A 109 2.37 -8.88 12.45
N TRP A 110 1.39 -9.43 11.73
CA TRP A 110 0.37 -8.65 11.04
C TRP A 110 -1.02 -8.77 11.67
N ILE A 111 -1.70 -7.63 11.78
CA ILE A 111 -3.12 -7.53 12.12
C ILE A 111 -3.86 -7.03 10.88
N CYS A 112 -4.90 -7.76 10.48
CA CYS A 112 -5.76 -7.37 9.38
C CYS A 112 -7.07 -6.78 9.90
N MET A 113 -7.25 -5.46 9.75
CA MET A 113 -8.48 -4.77 10.18
C MET A 113 -9.71 -5.27 9.42
N MET A 114 -9.57 -5.67 8.15
CA MET A 114 -10.66 -6.26 7.37
C MET A 114 -11.15 -7.59 7.99
N VAL A 115 -10.23 -8.44 8.48
CA VAL A 115 -10.60 -9.70 9.15
C VAL A 115 -11.25 -9.43 10.51
N MET A 116 -10.75 -8.43 11.26
CA MET A 116 -11.38 -7.98 12.50
C MET A 116 -12.79 -7.45 12.27
N ALA A 117 -13.02 -6.69 11.20
CA ALA A 117 -14.35 -6.24 10.83
C ALA A 117 -15.29 -7.43 10.55
N GLY A 118 -14.81 -8.40 9.76
CA GLY A 118 -15.57 -9.62 9.47
C GLY A 118 -15.90 -10.45 10.72
N SER A 119 -14.98 -10.56 11.69
CA SER A 119 -15.25 -11.28 12.94
C SER A 119 -16.30 -10.61 13.84
N LEU A 120 -16.50 -9.30 13.66
CA LEU A 120 -17.53 -8.51 14.33
C LEU A 120 -18.82 -8.38 13.51
N ALA A 121 -18.97 -9.14 12.41
CA ALA A 121 -20.07 -9.03 11.46
C ALA A 121 -20.27 -7.62 10.88
N LEU A 122 -19.18 -6.84 10.81
CA LEU A 122 -19.14 -5.56 10.11
C LEU A 122 -18.86 -5.78 8.62
N PRO A 123 -19.17 -4.78 7.76
CA PRO A 123 -18.76 -4.81 6.36
C PRO A 123 -17.25 -5.01 6.19
N LEU A 124 -16.81 -5.57 5.06
CA LEU A 124 -15.38 -5.80 4.81
C LEU A 124 -14.68 -4.60 4.18
N ALA A 125 -15.38 -3.77 3.41
CA ALA A 125 -14.80 -2.59 2.81
C ALA A 125 -14.56 -1.52 3.88
N LEU A 126 -13.37 -0.91 3.90
CA LEU A 126 -13.01 0.12 4.88
C LEU A 126 -14.00 1.29 4.88
N GLU A 127 -14.46 1.70 3.70
CA GLU A 127 -15.49 2.73 3.54
C GLU A 127 -16.79 2.38 4.27
N ASP A 128 -17.28 1.15 4.09
CA ASP A 128 -18.53 0.70 4.71
C ASP A 128 -18.37 0.51 6.22
N VAL A 129 -17.20 0.05 6.69
CA VAL A 129 -16.87 0.02 8.13
C VAL A 129 -16.94 1.43 8.71
N GLY A 130 -16.33 2.42 8.04
CA GLY A 130 -16.36 3.81 8.47
C GLY A 130 -17.78 4.37 8.56
N VAL A 131 -18.66 4.02 7.60
CA VAL A 131 -20.08 4.40 7.64
C VAL A 131 -20.79 3.80 8.87
N VAL A 132 -20.61 2.50 9.14
CA VAL A 132 -21.26 1.83 10.28
C VAL A 132 -20.74 2.36 11.62
N LEU A 133 -19.43 2.59 11.73
CA LEU A 133 -18.79 3.14 12.92
C LEU A 133 -18.96 4.67 13.04
N LYS A 134 -19.57 5.32 12.05
CA LYS A 134 -19.80 6.77 11.97
C LYS A 134 -18.49 7.57 12.12
N THR A 135 -17.43 7.11 11.47
CA THR A 135 -16.16 7.85 11.42
C THR A 135 -16.33 9.16 10.65
N ALA A 136 -15.61 10.20 11.08
CA ALA A 136 -15.70 11.52 10.46
C ALA A 136 -15.11 11.56 9.03
N GLN A 137 -14.11 10.71 8.76
CA GLN A 137 -13.52 10.57 7.44
C GLN A 137 -14.45 9.78 6.52
N ARG A 138 -14.76 10.38 5.37
CA ARG A 138 -15.42 9.73 4.24
C ARG A 138 -14.43 9.67 3.08
N LYS A 139 -14.61 8.67 2.22
CA LYS A 139 -13.78 8.51 1.03
C LYS A 139 -13.90 9.75 0.13
N ASP A 140 -12.76 10.33 -0.21
CA ASP A 140 -12.70 11.47 -1.11
C ASP A 140 -12.82 10.99 -2.56
N LYS A 141 -13.74 11.61 -3.31
CA LYS A 141 -13.90 11.35 -4.74
C LYS A 141 -12.66 11.74 -5.53
N GLU A 142 -11.95 12.77 -5.07
CA GLU A 142 -10.69 13.17 -5.69
C GLU A 142 -9.61 12.11 -5.47
N GLY A 143 -9.47 11.59 -4.24
CA GLY A 143 -8.58 10.47 -3.96
C GLY A 143 -8.84 9.25 -4.85
N GLU A 144 -10.11 8.85 -5.04
CA GLU A 144 -10.45 7.74 -5.95
C GLU A 144 -10.06 8.03 -7.41
N ARG A 145 -10.17 9.30 -7.85
CA ARG A 145 -9.74 9.72 -9.18
C ARG A 145 -8.21 9.63 -9.32
N LEU A 146 -7.47 10.04 -8.30
CA LEU A 146 -6.00 10.02 -8.28
C LEU A 146 -5.45 8.59 -8.25
N ILE A 147 -6.04 7.68 -7.45
CA ILE A 147 -5.74 6.24 -7.50
C ILE A 147 -5.90 5.69 -8.93
N LYS A 148 -7.01 6.00 -9.60
CA LYS A 148 -7.20 5.56 -11.00
C LYS A 148 -6.21 6.19 -11.97
N LEU A 149 -5.75 7.42 -11.68
CA LEU A 149 -4.83 8.15 -12.53
C LEU A 149 -3.43 7.53 -12.50
N PHE A 150 -2.94 7.16 -11.31
CA PHE A 150 -1.56 6.74 -11.08
C PHE A 150 -1.37 5.24 -10.84
N SER A 151 -2.31 4.57 -10.15
CA SER A 151 -2.23 3.16 -9.75
C SER A 151 -2.76 2.19 -10.82
N MET A 152 -3.20 2.70 -11.99
CA MET A 152 -3.77 1.89 -13.08
C MET A 152 -3.20 2.27 -14.46
N PRO A 153 -3.11 1.31 -15.41
CA PRO A 153 -2.79 1.62 -16.81
C PRO A 153 -3.81 2.58 -17.42
N CYS A 154 -3.34 3.50 -18.26
CA CYS A 154 -4.19 4.43 -18.99
C CYS A 154 -4.32 4.01 -20.46
N LYS A 155 -5.45 4.34 -21.08
CA LYS A 155 -5.65 4.09 -22.52
C LYS A 155 -4.80 5.09 -23.32
N PRO A 156 -4.03 4.65 -24.33
CA PRO A 156 -3.33 5.56 -25.23
C PRO A 156 -4.30 6.48 -25.97
N THR A 157 -4.09 7.78 -25.86
CA THR A 157 -4.83 8.81 -26.59
C THR A 157 -3.87 9.83 -27.19
N LYS A 158 -4.35 10.62 -28.15
CA LYS A 158 -3.55 11.74 -28.67
C LYS A 158 -3.21 12.77 -27.59
N SER A 159 -4.12 13.00 -26.64
CA SER A 159 -3.94 14.00 -25.57
C SER A 159 -2.93 13.57 -24.49
N ASN A 160 -2.76 12.27 -24.25
CA ASN A 160 -1.74 11.77 -23.33
C ASN A 160 -0.45 11.34 -24.03
N GLY A 161 -0.24 11.72 -25.29
CA GLY A 161 0.98 11.36 -26.04
C GLY A 161 1.11 9.86 -26.31
N MET A 162 -0.01 9.14 -26.42
CA MET A 162 -0.07 7.69 -26.60
C MET A 162 0.53 6.87 -25.44
N ARG A 163 0.61 7.45 -24.25
CA ARG A 163 1.06 6.75 -23.04
C ARG A 163 0.09 5.65 -22.62
N THR A 164 0.65 4.58 -22.04
CA THR A 164 -0.07 3.48 -21.41
C THR A 164 -0.05 3.54 -19.88
N ARG A 165 0.70 4.49 -19.30
CA ARG A 165 0.81 4.76 -17.87
C ARG A 165 1.01 6.25 -17.63
N ASN A 166 0.47 6.75 -16.51
CA ASN A 166 0.79 8.08 -16.01
C ASN A 166 1.82 7.98 -14.89
N LEU A 167 2.73 8.94 -14.83
CA LEU A 167 3.85 9.00 -13.90
C LEU A 167 3.77 10.34 -13.16
N PRO A 168 4.41 10.50 -12.00
CA PRO A 168 4.41 11.75 -11.23
C PRO A 168 4.75 12.97 -12.10
N GLU A 169 5.76 12.87 -12.97
CA GLU A 169 6.21 13.96 -13.84
C GLU A 169 5.20 14.37 -14.92
N HIS A 170 4.22 13.51 -15.23
CA HIS A 170 3.17 13.84 -16.19
C HIS A 170 2.09 14.73 -15.59
N TYR A 171 1.88 14.66 -14.27
CA TYR A 171 0.80 15.33 -13.53
C TYR A 171 1.27 15.75 -12.12
N PRO A 172 2.25 16.66 -12.00
CA PRO A 172 2.89 16.97 -10.72
C PRO A 172 1.93 17.61 -9.71
N GLU A 173 0.94 18.39 -10.17
CA GLU A 173 -0.05 19.01 -9.28
C GLU A 173 -1.06 17.99 -8.73
N GLU A 174 -1.45 17.00 -9.52
CA GLU A 174 -2.27 15.88 -9.08
C GLU A 174 -1.47 14.92 -8.19
N TRP A 175 -0.20 14.71 -8.50
CA TRP A 175 0.69 13.86 -7.71
C TRP A 175 0.89 14.42 -6.29
N ALA A 176 1.08 15.74 -6.16
CA ALA A 176 1.21 16.38 -4.85
C ALA A 176 -0.05 16.29 -3.96
N LYS A 177 -1.21 15.91 -4.54
CA LYS A 177 -2.48 15.68 -3.82
C LYS A 177 -2.77 14.20 -3.61
N PHE A 178 -2.07 13.33 -4.33
CA PHE A 178 -2.27 11.89 -4.31
C PHE A 178 -1.62 11.32 -3.04
#